data_AF-A0A1R4GEW5-F1
#
_entry.id   AF-A0A1R4GEW5-F1
#
_cell.length_a   1.000
_cell.length_b   1.000
_cell.length_c   1.000
_cell.angle_alpha   90.00
_cell.angle_beta   90.00
_cell.angle_gamma   90.00
#
_symmetry.space_group_name_H-M   'P 1'
#
loop_
_entity.id
_entity.type
_entity.pdbx_description
1 polymer ?
#
loop_
_entity_poly.entity_id
_entity_poly.type
_entity_poly.pdbx_seq_one_letter_code
_entity_poly.pdbx_strand_id
1 'polypeptide(L)'
;MTIPEDAIRRLEADARLASIARGAAVAFTLAGDGASSSESARVTAAFTDGAVSAADEPDFSLTASDDVWARLLSATPEAGWQHVLPLVRDGRIRLEGDERAFWRHLHVVRGAVEALRPATETEVPAVRRPLAMRGEYVRVDGPLGVSDVFVERAGEGPQLLCLPTAGSDTTQFHGLVTDTPITEHFEVIAFDLPWHGKSTPAAGVEYRLTPEEYTQHIVGVADALGLARPMLLGPSMAGAAVVRAIAVHPHRFAGAVSCQAAEDVRGRSSDLLSAADIDQSRLVPEWTVGLMNPASPAEHRDRVHWGYSSGASGVYAADIDGYQQWSFDDIASLLTAGSPHIAVLSGAYDTSVPPERSRQMADRIPNSSFALMPELGHFPHAEHPSAFWQHLEPALERLQLHDQLAGD
;
A
#
# COMPACT_ATOMS: atom_id res chain seq x y z
N MET A 1 7.90 -21.83 -16.83
CA MET A 1 9.20 -22.09 -16.18
C MET A 1 8.91 -22.69 -14.82
N THR A 2 9.29 -23.92 -14.56
CA THR A 2 9.12 -24.54 -13.24
C THR A 2 10.18 -24.02 -12.26
N ILE A 3 10.16 -24.46 -11.01
CA ILE A 3 11.21 -24.14 -10.02
C ILE A 3 12.58 -24.55 -10.61
N PRO A 4 13.59 -23.66 -10.65
CA PRO A 4 14.88 -23.95 -11.28
C PRO A 4 15.60 -25.15 -10.63
N GLU A 5 16.20 -26.03 -11.44
CA GLU A 5 17.00 -27.16 -10.94
C GLU A 5 18.22 -26.69 -10.11
N ASP A 6 18.75 -25.50 -10.43
CA ASP A 6 19.85 -24.86 -9.73
C ASP A 6 19.40 -23.91 -8.60
N ALA A 7 18.16 -24.03 -8.12
CA ALA A 7 17.56 -23.13 -7.14
C ALA A 7 18.44 -22.90 -5.90
N ILE A 8 18.96 -23.96 -5.25
CA ILE A 8 19.82 -23.82 -4.07
C ILE A 8 21.03 -22.92 -4.35
N ARG A 9 21.70 -23.12 -5.49
CA ARG A 9 22.86 -22.32 -5.89
C ARG A 9 22.49 -20.85 -6.11
N ARG A 10 21.31 -20.57 -6.66
CA ARG A 10 20.82 -19.19 -6.85
C ARG A 10 20.51 -18.52 -5.52
N LEU A 11 19.85 -19.23 -4.63
CA LEU A 11 19.53 -18.74 -3.28
C LEU A 11 20.82 -18.46 -2.48
N GLU A 12 21.82 -19.32 -2.56
CA GLU A 12 23.15 -19.12 -1.94
C GLU A 12 23.90 -17.91 -2.51
N ALA A 13 23.72 -17.61 -3.80
CA ALA A 13 24.41 -16.52 -4.48
C ALA A 13 23.77 -15.14 -4.28
N ASP A 14 22.53 -15.07 -3.79
CA ASP A 14 21.79 -13.81 -3.66
C ASP A 14 22.13 -13.07 -2.36
N ALA A 15 22.88 -11.97 -2.49
CA ALA A 15 23.32 -11.17 -1.35
C ALA A 15 22.16 -10.46 -0.62
N ARG A 16 21.06 -10.11 -1.31
CA ARG A 16 19.89 -9.47 -0.70
C ARG A 16 19.14 -10.47 0.15
N LEU A 17 18.96 -11.71 -0.33
CA LEU A 17 18.38 -12.82 0.42
C LEU A 17 19.20 -13.14 1.66
N ALA A 18 20.53 -13.24 1.54
CA ALA A 18 21.41 -13.45 2.70
C ALA A 18 21.24 -12.35 3.76
N SER A 19 21.05 -11.10 3.34
CA SER A 19 20.80 -9.97 4.25
C SER A 19 19.42 -10.05 4.91
N ILE A 20 18.37 -10.39 4.15
CA ILE A 20 16.98 -10.53 4.64
C ILE A 20 16.86 -11.71 5.61
N ALA A 21 17.59 -12.80 5.37
CA ALA A 21 17.53 -14.02 6.17
C ALA A 21 18.40 -13.98 7.45
N ARG A 22 19.04 -12.86 7.80
CA ARG A 22 19.78 -12.73 9.06
C ARG A 22 18.86 -12.88 10.28
N GLY A 23 19.32 -13.65 11.26
CA GLY A 23 18.52 -14.03 12.43
C GLY A 23 17.37 -15.00 12.14
N ALA A 24 17.20 -15.49 10.91
CA ALA A 24 16.24 -16.54 10.59
C ALA A 24 16.80 -17.93 10.95
N ALA A 25 15.92 -18.84 11.31
CA ALA A 25 16.19 -20.26 11.47
C ALA A 25 14.94 -21.01 10.99
N VAL A 26 14.94 -21.40 9.71
CA VAL A 26 13.78 -22.01 9.06
C VAL A 26 14.20 -22.85 7.87
N ALA A 27 13.54 -23.98 7.65
CA ALA A 27 13.62 -24.77 6.43
C ALA A 27 12.26 -24.83 5.76
N PHE A 28 12.20 -24.63 4.44
CA PHE A 28 10.95 -24.80 3.71
C PHE A 28 11.14 -25.37 2.32
N THR A 29 10.07 -26.00 1.81
CA THR A 29 10.03 -26.57 0.47
C THR A 29 9.20 -25.70 -0.48
N LEU A 30 9.70 -25.51 -1.71
CA LEU A 30 8.90 -25.12 -2.87
C LEU A 30 8.66 -26.38 -3.72
N ALA A 31 7.40 -26.70 -4.04
CA ALA A 31 7.05 -27.94 -4.76
C ALA A 31 5.98 -27.73 -5.84
N GLY A 32 6.15 -28.42 -6.97
CA GLY A 32 5.10 -28.62 -7.98
C GLY A 32 4.05 -29.64 -7.52
N ASP A 33 2.77 -29.44 -7.87
CA ASP A 33 1.64 -30.33 -7.53
C ASP A 33 1.45 -31.54 -8.47
N GLY A 34 2.42 -31.79 -9.37
CA GLY A 34 2.37 -32.84 -10.38
C GLY A 34 1.93 -34.20 -9.82
N ALA A 35 0.71 -34.61 -10.17
CA ALA A 35 0.02 -35.75 -9.56
C ALA A 35 0.50 -37.15 -10.01
N SER A 36 1.60 -37.32 -10.76
CA SER A 36 1.96 -38.66 -11.27
C SER A 36 3.40 -38.94 -11.72
N SER A 37 4.41 -38.11 -11.48
CA SER A 37 5.80 -38.48 -11.80
C SER A 37 6.74 -38.19 -10.64
N SER A 38 7.77 -39.02 -10.49
CA SER A 38 8.91 -38.84 -9.59
C SER A 38 9.80 -37.64 -9.95
N GLU A 39 9.28 -36.66 -10.69
CA GLU A 39 10.01 -35.54 -11.32
C GLU A 39 9.31 -34.18 -11.14
N SER A 40 8.36 -34.04 -10.20
CA SER A 40 7.91 -32.68 -9.84
C SER A 40 9.05 -31.91 -9.19
N ALA A 41 9.34 -30.71 -9.69
CA ALA A 41 10.42 -29.88 -9.16
C ALA A 41 10.15 -29.59 -7.67
N ARG A 42 11.03 -30.12 -6.81
CA ARG A 42 10.97 -29.98 -5.36
C ARG A 42 12.31 -29.48 -4.87
N VAL A 43 12.30 -28.34 -4.17
CA VAL A 43 13.51 -27.75 -3.60
C VAL A 43 13.25 -27.46 -2.13
N THR A 44 14.05 -28.06 -1.25
CA THR A 44 14.02 -27.80 0.19
C THR A 44 15.29 -27.07 0.58
N ALA A 45 15.13 -25.85 1.11
CA ALA A 45 16.23 -25.00 1.54
C ALA A 45 16.11 -24.66 3.03
N ALA A 46 17.23 -24.71 3.74
CA ALA A 46 17.36 -24.20 5.10
C ALA A 46 18.06 -22.84 5.10
N PHE A 47 17.57 -21.94 5.95
CA PHE A 47 18.06 -20.59 6.17
C PHE A 47 18.46 -20.47 7.64
N THR A 48 19.74 -20.23 7.89
CA THR A 48 20.29 -20.08 9.25
C THR A 48 21.19 -18.86 9.28
N ASP A 49 20.73 -17.80 9.94
CA ASP A 49 21.44 -16.52 10.09
C ASP A 49 22.03 -15.98 8.77
N GLY A 50 21.21 -15.96 7.72
CA GLY A 50 21.59 -15.49 6.38
C GLY A 50 22.29 -16.52 5.50
N ALA A 51 22.78 -17.64 6.06
CA ALA A 51 23.31 -18.75 5.27
C ALA A 51 22.18 -19.59 4.69
N VAL A 52 22.36 -20.04 3.45
CA VAL A 52 21.42 -20.94 2.74
C VAL A 52 22.11 -22.28 2.50
N SER A 53 21.37 -23.38 2.68
CA SER A 53 21.83 -24.73 2.30
C SER A 53 20.67 -25.61 1.87
N ALA A 54 20.97 -26.71 1.18
CA ALA A 54 19.98 -27.78 1.00
C ALA A 54 19.61 -28.41 2.36
N ALA A 55 18.37 -28.88 2.49
CA ALA A 55 17.88 -29.59 3.67
C ALA A 55 16.94 -30.73 3.28
N ASP A 56 16.84 -31.76 4.13
CA ASP A 56 15.99 -32.92 3.87
C ASP A 56 14.54 -32.70 4.35
N GLU A 57 14.39 -32.14 5.55
CA GLU A 57 13.09 -31.90 6.20
C GLU A 57 12.75 -30.41 6.26
N PRO A 58 11.56 -30.00 5.79
CA PRO A 58 11.08 -28.64 5.95
C PRO A 58 10.25 -28.46 7.23
N ASP A 59 10.24 -27.25 7.79
CA ASP A 59 9.23 -26.82 8.76
C ASP A 59 7.85 -26.69 8.08
N PHE A 60 7.82 -26.19 6.83
CA PHE A 60 6.61 -26.07 6.01
C PHE A 60 6.90 -26.19 4.50
N SER A 61 5.88 -26.50 3.72
CA SER A 61 5.93 -26.63 2.26
C SER A 61 4.94 -25.68 1.59
N LEU A 62 5.36 -25.09 0.48
CA LEU A 62 4.54 -24.33 -0.45
C LEU A 62 4.38 -25.16 -1.73
N THR A 63 3.16 -25.62 -2.00
CA THR A 63 2.85 -26.50 -3.11
C THR A 63 1.89 -25.82 -4.08
N ALA A 64 2.23 -25.77 -5.37
CA ALA A 64 1.40 -25.17 -6.41
C ALA A 64 1.64 -25.81 -7.77
N SER A 65 0.79 -25.51 -8.76
CA SER A 65 1.00 -26.01 -10.11
C SER A 65 2.20 -25.38 -10.79
N ASP A 66 2.73 -26.07 -11.80
CA ASP A 66 3.82 -25.56 -12.63
C ASP A 66 3.48 -24.23 -13.32
N ASP A 67 2.20 -24.00 -13.65
CA ASP A 67 1.72 -22.71 -14.19
C ASP A 67 1.81 -21.60 -13.13
N VAL A 68 1.42 -21.87 -11.88
CA VAL A 68 1.53 -20.90 -10.78
C VAL A 68 2.99 -20.52 -10.57
N TRP A 69 3.90 -21.51 -10.48
CA TRP A 69 5.34 -21.25 -10.35
C TRP A 69 5.89 -20.49 -11.55
N ALA A 70 5.47 -20.84 -12.77
CA ALA A 70 5.91 -20.15 -13.99
C ALA A 70 5.54 -18.68 -14.01
N ARG A 71 4.35 -18.32 -13.57
CA ARG A 71 3.90 -16.93 -13.54
C ARG A 71 4.58 -16.14 -12.42
N LEU A 72 4.68 -16.74 -11.22
CA LEU A 72 5.30 -16.11 -10.06
C LEU A 72 6.80 -15.87 -10.22
N LEU A 73 7.51 -16.80 -10.89
CA LEU A 73 8.94 -16.76 -11.15
C LEU A 73 9.30 -16.10 -12.49
N SER A 74 8.33 -15.53 -13.21
CA SER A 74 8.59 -14.72 -14.39
C SER A 74 9.50 -13.54 -14.05
N ALA A 75 10.33 -13.10 -15.01
CA ALA A 75 11.14 -11.89 -14.87
C ALA A 75 10.26 -10.65 -14.66
N THR A 76 9.10 -10.63 -15.32
CA THR A 76 8.06 -9.60 -15.18
C THR A 76 6.74 -10.31 -14.90
N PRO A 77 6.46 -10.66 -13.63
CA PRO A 77 5.18 -11.27 -13.26
C PRO A 77 4.04 -10.33 -13.61
N GLU A 78 2.97 -10.86 -14.20
CA GLU A 78 1.76 -10.10 -14.47
C GLU A 78 1.04 -9.73 -13.16
N ALA A 79 0.16 -8.74 -13.23
CA ALA A 79 -0.74 -8.41 -12.14
C ALA A 79 -1.52 -9.64 -11.65
N GLY A 80 -1.57 -9.82 -10.33
CA GLY A 80 -2.13 -11.00 -9.68
C GLY A 80 -1.15 -12.16 -9.46
N TRP A 81 0.08 -12.08 -9.99
CA TRP A 81 1.11 -13.13 -9.91
C TRP A 81 2.42 -12.63 -9.29
N GLN A 82 2.47 -11.39 -8.83
CA GLN A 82 3.70 -10.73 -8.42
C GLN A 82 4.27 -11.13 -7.06
N HIS A 83 3.51 -11.84 -6.22
CA HIS A 83 3.93 -12.08 -4.84
C HIS A 83 3.36 -13.37 -4.25
N VAL A 84 4.14 -14.02 -3.37
CA VAL A 84 3.77 -15.30 -2.76
C VAL A 84 2.57 -15.19 -1.81
N LEU A 85 2.50 -14.11 -1.02
CA LEU A 85 1.46 -13.94 0.01
C LEU A 85 0.02 -13.93 -0.56
N PRO A 86 -0.35 -13.11 -1.56
CA PRO A 86 -1.69 -13.17 -2.16
C PRO A 86 -2.02 -14.56 -2.74
N LEU A 87 -1.04 -15.22 -3.35
CA LEU A 87 -1.25 -16.56 -3.91
C LEU A 87 -1.51 -17.63 -2.84
N VAL A 88 -0.87 -17.52 -1.66
CA VAL A 88 -1.19 -18.38 -0.50
C VAL A 88 -2.58 -18.07 0.03
N ARG A 89 -2.93 -16.79 0.20
CA ARG A 89 -4.24 -16.38 0.76
C ARG A 89 -5.42 -16.77 -0.12
N ASP A 90 -5.25 -16.71 -1.45
CA ASP A 90 -6.30 -17.10 -2.41
C ASP A 90 -6.30 -18.61 -2.71
N GLY A 91 -5.42 -19.39 -2.07
CA GLY A 91 -5.33 -20.85 -2.22
C GLY A 91 -4.67 -21.33 -3.53
N ARG A 92 -4.06 -20.43 -4.31
CA ARG A 92 -3.28 -20.79 -5.52
C ARG A 92 -1.94 -21.43 -5.17
N ILE A 93 -1.40 -21.14 -4.00
CA ILE A 93 -0.29 -21.87 -3.36
C ILE A 93 -0.82 -22.46 -2.07
N ARG A 94 -0.67 -23.78 -1.91
CA ARG A 94 -1.05 -24.47 -0.68
C ARG A 94 0.11 -24.45 0.31
N LEU A 95 -0.17 -24.01 1.53
CA LEU A 95 0.74 -24.07 2.67
C LEU A 95 0.44 -25.34 3.49
N GLU A 96 1.45 -26.16 3.75
CA GLU A 96 1.35 -27.39 4.56
C GLU A 96 2.52 -27.43 5.58
N GLY A 97 2.27 -27.83 6.83
CA GLY A 97 3.28 -27.88 7.90
C GLY A 97 3.11 -26.79 8.96
N ASP A 98 4.21 -26.27 9.49
CA ASP A 98 4.19 -25.19 10.50
C ASP A 98 3.84 -23.83 9.87
N GLU A 99 2.55 -23.50 9.88
CA GLU A 99 2.06 -22.20 9.43
C GLU A 99 2.64 -21.02 10.22
N ARG A 100 2.94 -21.21 11.51
CA ARG A 100 3.51 -20.14 12.34
C ARG A 100 4.94 -19.82 11.90
N ALA A 101 5.72 -20.85 11.56
CA ALA A 101 7.04 -20.67 10.98
C ALA A 101 6.97 -19.92 9.64
N PHE A 102 5.98 -20.21 8.78
CA PHE A 102 5.74 -19.45 7.54
C PHE A 102 5.50 -17.96 7.81
N TRP A 103 4.58 -17.62 8.72
CA TRP A 103 4.26 -16.22 9.00
C TRP A 103 5.41 -15.45 9.64
N ARG A 104 6.20 -16.09 10.52
CA ARG A 104 7.40 -15.48 11.11
C ARG A 104 8.50 -15.23 10.07
N HIS A 105 8.55 -16.04 9.01
CA HIS A 105 9.62 -16.02 8.01
C HIS A 105 9.14 -15.64 6.61
N LEU A 106 7.98 -14.97 6.48
CA LEU A 106 7.43 -14.59 5.18
C LEU A 106 8.41 -13.75 4.34
N HIS A 107 9.18 -12.87 4.99
CA HIS A 107 10.26 -12.09 4.37
C HIS A 107 11.34 -12.96 3.72
N VAL A 108 11.70 -14.09 4.33
CA VAL A 108 12.66 -15.06 3.77
C VAL A 108 12.03 -15.81 2.60
N VAL A 109 10.76 -16.22 2.73
CA VAL A 109 10.03 -16.88 1.65
C VAL A 109 9.91 -15.96 0.43
N ARG A 110 9.49 -14.70 0.60
CA ARG A 110 9.46 -13.70 -0.47
C ARG A 110 10.84 -13.52 -1.07
N GLY A 111 11.87 -13.32 -0.24
CA GLY A 111 13.24 -13.13 -0.70
C GLY A 111 13.73 -14.31 -1.55
N ALA A 112 13.41 -15.54 -1.15
CA ALA A 112 13.75 -16.74 -1.92
C ALA A 112 13.02 -16.79 -3.26
N VAL A 113 11.71 -16.47 -3.29
CA VAL A 113 10.94 -16.38 -4.54
C VAL A 113 11.50 -15.30 -5.47
N GLU A 114 11.85 -14.13 -4.95
CA GLU A 114 12.46 -13.04 -5.73
C GLU A 114 13.85 -13.44 -6.27
N ALA A 115 14.70 -14.08 -5.47
CA ALA A 115 16.04 -14.54 -5.88
C ALA A 115 16.00 -15.62 -6.97
N LEU A 116 14.89 -16.35 -7.10
CA LEU A 116 14.69 -17.34 -8.15
C LEU A 116 14.20 -16.74 -9.47
N ARG A 117 13.77 -15.46 -9.48
CA ARG A 117 13.40 -14.76 -10.72
C ARG A 117 14.64 -14.47 -11.56
N PRO A 118 14.51 -14.47 -12.90
CA PRO A 118 15.56 -13.92 -13.76
C PRO A 118 15.83 -12.46 -13.38
N ALA A 119 17.11 -12.08 -13.37
CA ALA A 119 17.49 -10.69 -13.15
C ALA A 119 16.88 -9.78 -14.23
N THR A 120 16.28 -8.68 -13.81
CA THR A 120 15.82 -7.60 -14.68
C THR A 120 16.83 -6.45 -14.67
N GLU A 121 16.83 -5.65 -15.74
CA GLU A 121 17.65 -4.45 -15.78
C GLU A 121 17.27 -3.53 -14.62
N THR A 122 18.28 -3.09 -13.88
CA THR A 122 18.09 -2.15 -12.78
C THR A 122 18.02 -0.74 -13.37
N GLU A 123 16.89 -0.07 -13.22
CA GLU A 123 16.79 1.34 -13.61
C GLU A 123 17.80 2.19 -12.85
N VAL A 124 18.48 3.07 -13.58
CA VAL A 124 19.38 4.06 -13.00
C VAL A 124 18.53 5.13 -12.32
N PRO A 125 18.77 5.49 -11.04
CA PRO A 125 18.02 6.53 -10.38
C PRO A 125 18.08 7.85 -11.17
N ALA A 126 16.91 8.43 -11.45
CA ALA A 126 16.84 9.76 -12.03
C ALA A 126 17.45 10.81 -11.08
N VAL A 127 17.98 11.91 -11.63
CA VAL A 127 18.38 13.05 -10.81
C VAL A 127 17.14 13.65 -10.16
N ARG A 128 17.07 13.60 -8.83
CA ARG A 128 15.92 14.06 -8.06
C ARG A 128 16.04 15.50 -7.62
N ARG A 129 14.88 16.14 -7.43
CA ARG A 129 14.74 17.43 -6.75
C ARG A 129 15.02 17.24 -5.26
N PRO A 130 15.52 18.27 -4.56
CA PRO A 130 15.65 18.21 -3.10
C PRO A 130 14.30 17.98 -2.42
N LEU A 131 14.27 17.17 -1.36
CA LEU A 131 13.10 17.06 -0.50
C LEU A 131 12.95 18.37 0.29
N ALA A 132 12.05 19.23 -0.16
CA ALA A 132 11.86 20.58 0.39
C ALA A 132 10.66 20.69 1.35
N MET A 133 10.19 19.57 1.92
CA MET A 133 9.08 19.57 2.87
C MET A 133 9.49 20.16 4.22
N ARG A 134 8.63 21.02 4.77
CA ARG A 134 8.78 21.61 6.11
C ARG A 134 7.74 21.01 7.04
N GLY A 135 8.21 20.48 8.17
CA GLY A 135 7.36 19.86 9.19
C GLY A 135 7.02 20.81 10.33
N GLU A 136 5.78 20.75 10.81
CA GLU A 136 5.31 21.42 12.02
C GLU A 136 4.30 20.56 12.79
N TYR A 137 4.07 20.91 14.06
CA TYR A 137 3.01 20.30 14.86
C TYR A 137 1.86 21.26 14.99
N VAL A 138 0.64 20.75 14.77
CA VAL A 138 -0.60 21.51 14.93
C VAL A 138 -1.51 20.79 15.90
N ARG A 139 -2.01 21.54 16.88
CA ARG A 139 -2.97 21.03 17.85
C ARG A 139 -4.32 20.82 17.16
N VAL A 140 -4.78 19.58 17.10
CA VAL A 140 -6.10 19.23 16.58
C VAL A 140 -6.95 18.69 17.72
N ASP A 141 -8.14 19.26 17.88
CA ASP A 141 -9.20 18.76 18.75
C ASP A 141 -10.26 18.12 17.85
N GLY A 142 -10.43 16.81 17.96
CA GLY A 142 -11.26 16.05 17.05
C GLY A 142 -11.73 14.72 17.63
N PRO A 143 -12.40 13.89 16.81
CA PRO A 143 -13.01 12.65 17.26
C PRO A 143 -12.01 11.61 17.80
N LEU A 144 -10.75 11.70 17.37
CA LEU A 144 -9.65 10.86 17.85
C LEU A 144 -9.03 11.39 19.16
N GLY A 145 -9.65 12.39 19.78
CA GLY A 145 -9.15 13.11 20.94
C GLY A 145 -8.27 14.31 20.57
N VAL A 146 -7.72 14.94 21.60
CA VAL A 146 -6.83 16.10 21.45
C VAL A 146 -5.38 15.60 21.29
N SER A 147 -4.76 15.90 20.16
CA SER A 147 -3.39 15.48 19.84
C SER A 147 -2.60 16.56 19.10
N ASP A 148 -1.27 16.54 19.26
CA ASP A 148 -0.36 17.28 18.40
C ASP A 148 -0.15 16.47 17.11
N VAL A 149 -0.74 16.96 16.01
CA VAL A 149 -0.68 16.34 14.68
C VAL A 149 0.52 16.88 13.92
N PHE A 150 1.40 16.00 13.45
CA PHE A 150 2.51 16.37 12.59
C PHE A 150 2.03 16.59 11.15
N VAL A 151 2.44 17.71 10.55
CA VAL A 151 2.07 18.14 9.20
C VAL A 151 3.33 18.50 8.45
N GLU A 152 3.44 18.07 7.19
CA GLU A 152 4.51 18.48 6.27
C GLU A 152 3.94 19.24 5.07
N ARG A 153 4.65 20.29 4.64
CA ARG A 153 4.24 21.13 3.51
C ARG A 153 5.37 21.43 2.54
N ALA A 154 5.09 21.46 1.24
CA ALA A 154 5.98 21.96 0.20
C ALA A 154 5.22 22.56 -0.98
N GLY A 155 5.86 23.50 -1.68
CA GLY A 155 5.27 24.20 -2.82
C GLY A 155 4.39 25.38 -2.41
N GLU A 156 3.78 25.99 -3.42
CA GLU A 156 2.83 27.11 -3.30
C GLU A 156 1.68 26.88 -4.30
N GLY A 157 0.54 27.54 -4.09
CA GLY A 157 -0.61 27.46 -5.00
C GLY A 157 -1.83 26.77 -4.38
N PRO A 158 -2.72 26.19 -5.18
CA PRO A 158 -3.89 25.45 -4.70
C PRO A 158 -3.49 24.33 -3.72
N GLN A 159 -4.24 24.23 -2.62
CA GLN A 159 -3.95 23.31 -1.53
C GLN A 159 -4.35 21.89 -1.89
N LEU A 160 -3.39 20.97 -1.82
CA LEU A 160 -3.59 19.53 -1.96
C LEU A 160 -3.30 18.86 -0.61
N LEU A 161 -4.36 18.46 0.09
CA LEU A 161 -4.28 17.72 1.35
C LEU A 161 -4.17 16.22 1.06
N CYS A 162 -3.00 15.66 1.38
CA CYS A 162 -2.59 14.29 1.13
C CYS A 162 -2.75 13.45 2.41
N LEU A 163 -3.44 12.31 2.28
CA LEU A 163 -3.78 11.43 3.38
C LEU A 163 -3.05 10.10 3.24
N PRO A 164 -2.21 9.69 4.21
CA PRO A 164 -1.49 8.42 4.15
C PRO A 164 -2.42 7.20 4.11
N THR A 165 -1.86 6.10 3.65
CA THR A 165 -2.51 4.78 3.72
C THR A 165 -2.50 4.23 5.16
N ALA A 166 -3.29 3.17 5.40
CA ALA A 166 -3.41 2.52 6.70
C ALA A 166 -2.04 2.18 7.31
N GLY A 167 -1.81 2.51 8.59
CA GLY A 167 -0.59 2.25 9.34
C GLY A 167 0.66 2.96 8.86
N SER A 168 0.51 3.99 8.01
CA SER A 168 1.62 4.75 7.44
C SER A 168 1.52 6.25 7.75
N ASP A 169 2.40 7.04 7.15
CA ASP A 169 2.62 8.44 7.51
C ASP A 169 3.00 9.31 6.30
N THR A 170 3.25 10.59 6.58
CA THR A 170 3.64 11.64 5.61
C THR A 170 4.78 11.26 4.68
N THR A 171 5.68 10.34 5.09
CA THR A 171 6.84 9.94 4.27
C THR A 171 6.45 9.30 2.93
N GLN A 172 5.22 8.77 2.80
CA GLN A 172 4.71 8.21 1.55
C GLN A 172 4.63 9.23 0.40
N PHE A 173 4.58 10.54 0.72
CA PHE A 173 4.46 11.60 -0.27
C PHE A 173 5.80 12.24 -0.65
N HIS A 174 6.90 11.88 0.01
CA HIS A 174 8.22 12.47 -0.26
C HIS A 174 8.66 12.26 -1.71
N GLY A 175 8.37 11.08 -2.27
CA GLY A 175 8.65 10.76 -3.68
C GLY A 175 7.92 11.68 -4.66
N LEU A 176 6.67 12.08 -4.38
CA LEU A 176 5.96 13.04 -5.23
C LEU A 176 6.68 14.38 -5.26
N VAL A 177 7.18 14.85 -4.12
CA VAL A 177 7.91 16.13 -4.05
C VAL A 177 9.27 16.04 -4.76
N THR A 178 9.99 14.92 -4.62
CA THR A 178 11.36 14.81 -5.16
C THR A 178 11.42 14.41 -6.62
N ASP A 179 10.39 13.73 -7.15
CA ASP A 179 10.47 13.03 -8.44
C ASP A 179 9.42 13.54 -9.46
N THR A 180 8.68 14.60 -9.11
CA THR A 180 7.65 15.20 -9.95
C THR A 180 7.68 16.74 -9.86
N PRO A 181 7.03 17.47 -10.78
CA PRO A 181 6.88 18.92 -10.69
C PRO A 181 5.72 19.38 -9.78
N ILE A 182 5.09 18.49 -9.00
CA ILE A 182 3.85 18.81 -8.25
C ILE A 182 3.93 20.10 -7.42
N THR A 183 5.07 20.38 -6.78
CA THR A 183 5.26 21.56 -5.93
C THR A 183 5.45 22.87 -6.71
N GLU A 184 5.57 22.82 -8.04
CA GLU A 184 5.52 23.99 -8.91
C GLU A 184 4.08 24.46 -9.16
N HIS A 185 3.10 23.58 -8.92
CA HIS A 185 1.69 23.82 -9.25
C HIS A 185 0.76 23.80 -8.04
N PHE A 186 1.15 23.13 -6.95
CA PHE A 186 0.33 22.94 -5.76
C PHE A 186 1.12 23.15 -4.47
N GLU A 187 0.44 23.60 -3.43
CA GLU A 187 0.89 23.43 -2.05
C GLU A 187 0.51 22.01 -1.61
N VAL A 188 1.50 21.12 -1.55
CA VAL A 188 1.33 19.74 -1.08
C VAL A 188 1.42 19.73 0.44
N ILE A 189 0.33 19.30 1.09
CA ILE A 189 0.18 19.26 2.55
C ILE A 189 -0.12 17.81 2.93
N ALA A 190 0.71 17.17 3.73
CA ALA A 190 0.44 15.84 4.26
C ALA A 190 0.43 15.88 5.79
N PHE A 191 -0.32 14.98 6.43
CA PHE A 191 -0.35 14.89 7.90
C PHE A 191 -0.33 13.44 8.37
N ASP A 192 0.24 13.23 9.55
CA ASP A 192 0.23 11.94 10.22
C ASP A 192 -1.04 11.85 11.09
N LEU A 193 -1.82 10.78 10.97
CA LEU A 193 -2.93 10.53 11.89
C LEU A 193 -2.43 10.44 13.34
N PRO A 194 -3.26 10.73 14.36
CA PRO A 194 -2.94 10.40 15.73
C PRO A 194 -2.47 8.94 15.82
N TRP A 195 -1.45 8.68 16.66
CA TRP A 195 -0.77 7.38 16.78
C TRP A 195 0.11 6.96 15.60
N HIS A 196 0.18 7.75 14.53
CA HIS A 196 1.00 7.47 13.35
C HIS A 196 2.22 8.38 13.27
N GLY A 197 3.28 7.89 12.63
CA GLY A 197 4.47 8.67 12.31
C GLY A 197 4.98 9.48 13.50
N LYS A 198 4.96 10.80 13.36
CA LYS A 198 5.40 11.76 14.38
C LYS A 198 4.24 12.35 15.19
N SER A 199 2.98 12.09 14.85
CA SER A 199 1.81 12.57 15.61
C SER A 199 1.69 11.90 16.96
N THR A 200 1.37 12.67 17.99
CA THR A 200 1.22 12.13 19.36
C THR A 200 -0.07 11.33 19.52
N PRO A 201 -0.08 10.24 20.31
CA PRO A 201 -1.31 9.62 20.80
C PRO A 201 -2.20 10.62 21.55
N ALA A 202 -3.52 10.51 21.37
CA ALA A 202 -4.45 11.24 22.20
C ALA A 202 -4.56 10.60 23.60
N ALA A 203 -4.54 11.43 24.65
CA ALA A 203 -4.57 10.94 26.03
C ALA A 203 -5.93 10.33 26.39
N GLY A 204 -5.90 9.14 27.01
CA GLY A 204 -7.10 8.50 27.56
C GLY A 204 -8.06 7.88 26.53
N VAL A 205 -7.64 7.80 25.25
CA VAL A 205 -8.43 7.23 24.16
C VAL A 205 -7.69 6.01 23.60
N GLU A 206 -8.38 4.88 23.51
CA GLU A 206 -7.90 3.72 22.75
C GLU A 206 -8.01 4.04 21.25
N TYR A 207 -6.95 3.78 20.49
CA TYR A 207 -6.94 4.11 19.07
C TYR A 207 -7.95 3.25 18.31
N ARG A 208 -8.84 3.94 17.58
CA ARG A 208 -9.75 3.37 16.60
C ARG A 208 -9.99 4.43 15.51
N LEU A 209 -10.36 3.99 14.32
CA LEU A 209 -10.58 4.87 13.19
C LEU A 209 -11.85 4.48 12.44
N THR A 210 -13.02 4.84 12.95
CA THR A 210 -14.27 4.60 12.21
C THR A 210 -14.37 5.52 10.97
N PRO A 211 -15.24 5.20 9.98
CA PRO A 211 -15.43 6.06 8.81
C PRO A 211 -15.79 7.52 9.17
N GLU A 212 -16.66 7.69 10.17
CA GLU A 212 -17.09 8.99 10.71
C GLU A 212 -15.91 9.73 11.35
N GLU A 213 -15.16 9.06 12.23
CA GLU A 213 -14.06 9.64 12.98
C GLU A 213 -12.93 10.07 12.03
N TYR A 214 -12.61 9.24 11.03
CA TYR A 214 -11.60 9.62 10.03
C TYR A 214 -12.06 10.85 9.24
N THR A 215 -13.30 10.87 8.76
CA THR A 215 -13.82 12.00 7.98
C THR A 215 -13.82 13.31 8.77
N GLN A 216 -14.28 13.27 10.02
CA GLN A 216 -14.28 14.42 10.90
C GLN A 216 -12.86 14.87 11.27
N HIS A 217 -11.92 13.94 11.39
CA HIS A 217 -10.52 14.28 11.63
C HIS A 217 -9.89 15.01 10.43
N ILE A 218 -10.21 14.62 9.19
CA ILE A 218 -9.77 15.35 7.98
C ILE A 218 -10.27 16.79 8.01
N VAL A 219 -11.54 17.01 8.35
CA VAL A 219 -12.10 18.36 8.52
C VAL A 219 -11.38 19.12 9.64
N GLY A 220 -11.16 18.49 10.79
CA GLY A 220 -10.47 19.11 11.92
C GLY A 220 -9.03 19.53 11.61
N VAL A 221 -8.29 18.71 10.86
CA VAL A 221 -6.96 19.07 10.36
C VAL A 221 -7.05 20.26 9.39
N ALA A 222 -7.97 20.22 8.43
CA ALA A 222 -8.15 21.31 7.47
C ALA A 222 -8.52 22.64 8.16
N ASP A 223 -9.35 22.59 9.21
CA ASP A 223 -9.75 23.76 9.99
C ASP A 223 -8.61 24.30 10.85
N ALA A 224 -7.88 23.42 11.56
CA ALA A 224 -6.72 23.81 12.37
C ALA A 224 -5.59 24.45 11.54
N LEU A 225 -5.49 24.04 10.28
CA LEU A 225 -4.56 24.57 9.29
C LEU A 225 -5.08 25.80 8.53
N GLY A 226 -6.33 26.21 8.75
CA GLY A 226 -6.96 27.35 8.06
C GLY A 226 -7.16 27.14 6.56
N LEU A 227 -7.26 25.89 6.08
CA LEU A 227 -7.41 25.58 4.66
C LEU A 227 -8.85 25.86 4.23
N ALA A 228 -9.10 26.71 3.23
CA ALA A 228 -10.47 27.12 2.90
C ALA A 228 -11.26 26.02 2.17
N ARG A 229 -10.73 25.49 1.06
CA ARG A 229 -11.32 24.42 0.24
C ARG A 229 -10.22 23.57 -0.41
N PRO A 230 -9.44 22.80 0.37
CA PRO A 230 -8.37 22.01 -0.22
C PRO A 230 -8.93 20.91 -1.12
N MET A 231 -8.16 20.51 -2.13
CA MET A 231 -8.34 19.24 -2.83
C MET A 231 -7.79 18.12 -1.96
N LEU A 232 -8.39 16.94 -2.06
CA LEU A 232 -7.95 15.76 -1.29
C LEU A 232 -7.24 14.75 -2.19
N LEU A 233 -6.17 14.14 -1.69
CA LEU A 233 -5.54 12.97 -2.31
C LEU A 233 -5.43 11.85 -1.27
N GLY A 234 -6.13 10.75 -1.51
CA GLY A 234 -6.18 9.61 -0.60
C GLY A 234 -6.00 8.28 -1.33
N PRO A 235 -4.98 7.47 -1.00
CA PRO A 235 -4.85 6.09 -1.45
C PRO A 235 -5.40 5.09 -0.42
N SER A 236 -5.87 3.92 -0.89
CA SER A 236 -6.31 2.81 -0.03
C SER A 236 -7.45 3.20 0.93
N MET A 237 -7.30 2.97 2.23
CA MET A 237 -8.22 3.44 3.28
C MET A 237 -8.53 4.95 3.14
N ALA A 238 -7.52 5.77 2.86
CA ALA A 238 -7.73 7.20 2.64
C ALA A 238 -8.49 7.47 1.32
N GLY A 239 -8.39 6.59 0.33
CA GLY A 239 -9.18 6.69 -0.90
C GLY A 239 -10.68 6.56 -0.66
N ALA A 240 -11.09 5.69 0.27
CA ALA A 240 -12.48 5.65 0.72
C ALA A 240 -12.81 6.91 1.55
N ALA A 241 -11.89 7.30 2.45
CA ALA A 241 -12.01 8.50 3.29
C ALA A 241 -12.37 9.77 2.52
N VAL A 242 -11.64 10.05 1.44
CA VAL A 242 -11.87 11.26 0.63
C VAL A 242 -13.20 11.23 -0.11
N VAL A 243 -13.70 10.06 -0.54
CA VAL A 243 -15.01 9.93 -1.20
C VAL A 243 -16.14 10.30 -0.24
N ARG A 244 -16.10 9.77 0.99
CA ARG A 244 -17.06 10.13 2.03
C ARG A 244 -16.91 11.58 2.47
N ALA A 245 -15.70 12.11 2.55
CA ALA A 245 -15.49 13.52 2.87
C ALA A 245 -16.18 14.44 1.85
N ILE A 246 -16.11 14.14 0.55
CA ILE A 246 -16.86 14.86 -0.49
C ILE A 246 -18.38 14.68 -0.30
N ALA A 247 -18.83 13.46 -0.01
CA ALA A 247 -20.27 13.17 0.14
C ALA A 247 -20.90 13.90 1.34
N VAL A 248 -20.23 13.89 2.50
CA VAL A 248 -20.78 14.45 3.76
C VAL A 248 -20.43 15.92 3.98
N HIS A 249 -19.37 16.43 3.34
CA HIS A 249 -18.93 17.82 3.43
C HIS A 249 -18.70 18.44 2.04
N PRO A 250 -19.72 18.47 1.14
CA PRO A 250 -19.54 18.85 -0.27
C PRO A 250 -19.10 20.31 -0.48
N HIS A 251 -19.23 21.18 0.53
CA HIS A 251 -18.76 22.57 0.46
C HIS A 251 -17.37 22.78 1.05
N ARG A 252 -16.82 21.78 1.75
CA ARG A 252 -15.56 21.93 2.50
C ARG A 252 -14.32 21.67 1.64
N PHE A 253 -14.47 20.94 0.54
CA PHE A 253 -13.39 20.48 -0.32
C PHE A 253 -13.68 20.81 -1.78
N ALA A 254 -12.64 21.11 -2.56
CA ALA A 254 -12.75 21.45 -3.97
C ALA A 254 -12.93 20.21 -4.88
N GLY A 255 -12.57 19.03 -4.38
CA GLY A 255 -12.62 17.77 -5.10
C GLY A 255 -11.69 16.74 -4.45
N ALA A 256 -11.70 15.52 -4.98
CA ALA A 256 -10.86 14.46 -4.45
C ALA A 256 -10.26 13.57 -5.55
N VAL A 257 -9.02 13.14 -5.33
CA VAL A 257 -8.40 12.00 -6.01
C VAL A 257 -8.45 10.81 -5.06
N SER A 258 -9.29 9.84 -5.38
CA SER A 258 -9.41 8.57 -4.67
C SER A 258 -8.58 7.52 -5.40
N CYS A 259 -7.57 6.96 -4.74
CA CYS A 259 -6.76 5.89 -5.30
C CYS A 259 -7.03 4.57 -4.58
N GLN A 260 -7.16 3.46 -5.31
CA GLN A 260 -7.17 2.11 -4.73
C GLN A 260 -8.24 1.90 -3.64
N ALA A 261 -9.43 2.42 -3.89
CA ALA A 261 -10.59 2.31 -3.03
C ALA A 261 -11.77 1.70 -3.79
N ALA A 262 -12.63 1.01 -3.05
CA ALA A 262 -13.81 0.35 -3.57
C ALA A 262 -15.02 0.65 -2.68
N GLU A 263 -16.19 0.20 -3.13
CA GLU A 263 -17.46 0.37 -2.41
C GLU A 263 -17.41 -0.19 -0.98
N ASP A 264 -16.72 -1.31 -0.81
CA ASP A 264 -16.35 -1.86 0.48
C ASP A 264 -15.07 -2.70 0.37
N VAL A 265 -14.42 -2.91 1.51
CA VAL A 265 -13.26 -3.80 1.65
C VAL A 265 -13.52 -4.72 2.83
N ARG A 266 -13.32 -6.03 2.64
CA ARG A 266 -13.63 -7.09 3.62
C ARG A 266 -12.51 -8.13 3.64
N GLY A 267 -12.44 -8.94 4.70
CA GLY A 267 -11.50 -10.07 4.81
C GLY A 267 -10.03 -9.64 4.89
N ARG A 268 -9.79 -8.43 5.41
CA ARG A 268 -8.45 -7.85 5.58
C ARG A 268 -7.94 -7.94 7.02
N SER A 269 -8.83 -8.04 8.01
CA SER A 269 -8.43 -8.31 9.40
C SER A 269 -7.74 -9.67 9.48
N SER A 270 -6.73 -9.75 10.34
CA SER A 270 -6.09 -11.01 10.70
C SER A 270 -5.51 -10.87 12.10
N ASP A 271 -5.72 -11.88 12.94
CA ASP A 271 -5.12 -11.94 14.28
C ASP A 271 -3.58 -11.90 14.22
N LEU A 272 -2.98 -12.26 13.08
CA LEU A 272 -1.54 -12.18 12.87
C LEU A 272 -1.00 -10.74 12.89
N LEU A 273 -1.83 -9.75 12.52
CA LEU A 273 -1.44 -8.34 12.49
C LEU A 273 -1.32 -7.74 13.90
N SER A 274 -1.81 -8.42 14.93
CA SER A 274 -1.72 -8.00 16.33
C SER A 274 -1.11 -9.07 17.26
N ALA A 275 -0.72 -10.22 16.72
CA ALA A 275 -0.21 -11.34 17.50
C ALA A 275 1.15 -11.02 18.16
N ALA A 276 1.25 -11.26 19.47
CA ALA A 276 2.44 -10.95 20.27
C ALA A 276 3.71 -11.74 19.88
N ASP A 277 3.55 -12.89 19.24
CA ASP A 277 4.63 -13.77 18.81
C ASP A 277 4.96 -13.65 17.30
N ILE A 278 4.40 -12.63 16.64
CA ILE A 278 4.73 -12.22 15.28
C ILE A 278 5.29 -10.80 15.32
N ASP A 279 6.46 -10.60 14.73
CA ASP A 279 7.06 -9.29 14.60
C ASP A 279 6.32 -8.47 13.54
N GLN A 280 5.50 -7.50 13.97
CA GLN A 280 4.72 -6.65 13.07
C GLN A 280 5.61 -5.76 12.20
N SER A 281 6.81 -5.40 12.67
CA SER A 281 7.79 -4.63 11.88
C SER A 281 8.34 -5.42 10.69
N ARG A 282 8.09 -6.73 10.65
CA ARG A 282 8.39 -7.62 9.52
C ARG A 282 7.13 -8.02 8.75
N LEU A 283 6.05 -8.39 9.44
CA LEU A 283 4.86 -8.88 8.76
C LEU A 283 4.13 -7.79 7.95
N VAL A 284 3.95 -6.59 8.52
CA VAL A 284 3.19 -5.52 7.87
C VAL A 284 3.85 -5.06 6.55
N PRO A 285 5.19 -4.82 6.49
CA PRO A 285 5.87 -4.54 5.22
C PRO A 285 5.72 -5.62 4.17
N GLU A 286 5.74 -6.90 4.57
CA GLU A 286 5.56 -8.02 3.63
C GLU A 286 4.13 -8.08 3.09
N TRP A 287 3.16 -7.64 3.89
CA TRP A 287 1.77 -7.49 3.48
C TRP A 287 1.57 -6.40 2.43
N THR A 288 2.41 -5.36 2.44
CA THR A 288 2.29 -4.19 1.56
C THR A 288 3.14 -4.35 0.30
N VAL A 289 4.34 -4.92 0.41
CA VAL A 289 5.22 -5.16 -0.75
C VAL A 289 4.57 -6.07 -1.79
N GLY A 290 3.76 -7.04 -1.35
CA GLY A 290 3.04 -7.91 -2.27
C GLY A 290 1.95 -7.23 -3.10
N LEU A 291 1.61 -5.98 -2.79
CA LEU A 291 0.61 -5.19 -3.48
C LEU A 291 1.22 -4.21 -4.49
N MET A 292 2.55 -4.13 -4.57
CA MET A 292 3.26 -3.26 -5.50
C MET A 292 3.58 -3.96 -6.82
N ASN A 293 3.78 -3.20 -7.88
CA ASN A 293 4.36 -3.74 -9.12
C ASN A 293 5.85 -4.08 -8.88
N PRO A 294 6.32 -5.32 -9.15
CA PRO A 294 7.75 -5.67 -9.01
C PRO A 294 8.69 -4.82 -9.86
N ALA A 295 8.18 -4.27 -10.97
CA ALA A 295 8.93 -3.42 -11.87
C ALA A 295 9.01 -1.95 -11.39
N SER A 296 8.28 -1.57 -10.35
CA SER A 296 8.44 -0.25 -9.73
C SER A 296 9.87 -0.09 -9.19
N PRO A 297 10.44 1.13 -9.21
CA PRO A 297 11.84 1.33 -8.84
C PRO A 297 12.15 0.78 -7.45
N ALA A 298 13.22 -0.01 -7.35
CA ALA A 298 13.55 -0.77 -6.15
C ALA A 298 13.65 0.10 -4.89
N GLU A 299 14.22 1.29 -5.02
CA GLU A 299 14.36 2.23 -3.91
C GLU A 299 13.00 2.68 -3.35
N HIS A 300 12.01 2.96 -4.20
CA HIS A 300 10.69 3.36 -3.76
C HIS A 300 9.95 2.20 -3.09
N ARG A 301 10.09 0.99 -3.62
CA ARG A 301 9.60 -0.22 -2.96
C ARG A 301 10.25 -0.43 -1.59
N ASP A 302 11.56 -0.23 -1.48
CA ASP A 302 12.30 -0.33 -0.22
C ASP A 302 11.88 0.77 0.77
N ARG A 303 11.58 1.99 0.31
CA ARG A 303 11.02 3.07 1.14
C ARG A 303 9.63 2.74 1.66
N VAL A 304 8.75 2.19 0.83
CA VAL A 304 7.43 1.70 1.26
C VAL A 304 7.60 0.61 2.32
N HIS A 305 8.44 -0.39 2.07
CA HIS A 305 8.76 -1.43 3.04
C HIS A 305 9.25 -0.83 4.38
N TRP A 306 10.24 0.06 4.33
CA TRP A 306 10.83 0.71 5.50
C TRP A 306 9.81 1.55 6.30
N GLY A 307 8.97 2.33 5.61
CA GLY A 307 7.94 3.14 6.28
C GLY A 307 6.99 2.26 7.09
N TYR A 308 6.51 1.17 6.49
CA TYR A 308 5.69 0.19 7.19
C TYR A 308 6.42 -0.56 8.31
N SER A 309 7.74 -0.70 8.21
CA SER A 309 8.55 -1.33 9.26
C SER A 309 8.68 -0.43 10.50
N SER A 310 8.43 0.87 10.33
CA SER A 310 8.59 1.90 11.36
C SER A 310 7.27 2.28 12.04
N GLY A 311 6.16 1.67 11.64
CA GLY A 311 4.84 1.90 12.23
C GLY A 311 4.72 1.41 13.67
N ALA A 312 3.88 2.06 14.45
CA ALA A 312 3.59 1.63 15.81
C ALA A 312 2.82 0.30 15.82
N SER A 313 3.16 -0.57 16.77
CA SER A 313 2.51 -1.88 16.94
C SER A 313 1.00 -1.73 17.13
N GLY A 314 0.22 -2.52 16.40
CA GLY A 314 -1.25 -2.57 16.46
C GLY A 314 -1.95 -1.50 15.63
N VAL A 315 -1.27 -0.43 15.21
CA VAL A 315 -1.88 0.70 14.49
C VAL A 315 -2.38 0.27 13.10
N TYR A 316 -1.57 -0.46 12.33
CA TYR A 316 -2.00 -0.99 11.04
C TYR A 316 -3.24 -1.88 11.17
N ALA A 317 -3.31 -2.72 12.21
CA ALA A 317 -4.45 -3.59 12.46
C ALA A 317 -5.72 -2.78 12.77
N ALA A 318 -5.61 -1.78 13.65
CA ALA A 318 -6.72 -0.90 14.02
C ALA A 318 -7.27 -0.12 12.80
N ASP A 319 -6.38 0.36 11.93
CA ASP A 319 -6.77 1.01 10.68
C ASP A 319 -7.50 0.06 9.73
N ILE A 320 -7.02 -1.17 9.60
CA ILE A 320 -7.67 -2.18 8.74
C ILE A 320 -9.04 -2.60 9.31
N ASP A 321 -9.18 -2.69 10.63
CA ASP A 321 -10.45 -2.94 11.30
C ASP A 321 -11.44 -1.78 11.09
N GLY A 322 -10.95 -0.54 11.13
CA GLY A 322 -11.70 0.66 10.76
C GLY A 322 -12.10 0.67 9.29
N TYR A 323 -11.16 0.39 8.38
CA TYR A 323 -11.37 0.39 6.94
C TYR A 323 -12.46 -0.60 6.52
N GLN A 324 -12.55 -1.75 7.17
CA GLN A 324 -13.57 -2.75 6.83
C GLN A 324 -14.98 -2.40 7.31
N GLN A 325 -15.15 -1.34 8.09
CA GLN A 325 -16.47 -0.81 8.45
C GLN A 325 -17.04 0.09 7.35
N TRP A 326 -16.25 0.45 6.35
CA TRP A 326 -16.69 1.29 5.24
C TRP A 326 -17.73 0.62 4.36
N SER A 327 -18.74 1.39 3.99
CA SER A 327 -19.79 1.03 3.04
C SER A 327 -20.14 2.26 2.21
N PHE A 328 -19.95 2.17 0.90
CA PHE A 328 -20.34 3.24 -0.02
C PHE A 328 -21.86 3.48 -0.03
N ASP A 329 -22.66 2.46 0.27
CA ASP A 329 -24.12 2.57 0.33
C ASP A 329 -24.57 3.60 1.37
N ASP A 330 -23.80 3.80 2.44
CA ASP A 330 -24.10 4.76 3.51
C ASP A 330 -24.04 6.22 3.02
N ILE A 331 -23.28 6.48 1.97
CA ILE A 331 -23.04 7.82 1.43
C ILE A 331 -23.57 8.03 0.00
N ALA A 332 -23.94 6.96 -0.70
CA ALA A 332 -24.29 7.00 -2.12
C ALA A 332 -25.41 8.01 -2.42
N SER A 333 -26.40 8.11 -1.53
CA SER A 333 -27.53 9.03 -1.67
C SER A 333 -27.19 10.51 -1.44
N LEU A 334 -26.02 10.81 -0.86
CA LEU A 334 -25.53 12.16 -0.61
C LEU A 334 -24.78 12.74 -1.83
N LEU A 335 -24.27 11.87 -2.70
CA LEU A 335 -23.54 12.25 -3.89
C LEU A 335 -24.50 12.62 -5.03
N THR A 336 -24.29 13.78 -5.64
CA THR A 336 -25.11 14.29 -6.74
C THR A 336 -24.22 14.79 -7.87
N ALA A 337 -24.82 15.13 -9.02
CA ALA A 337 -24.09 15.75 -10.12
C ALA A 337 -23.47 17.12 -9.76
N GLY A 338 -23.98 17.77 -8.69
CA GLY A 338 -23.43 19.02 -8.16
C GLY A 338 -22.40 18.84 -7.04
N SER A 339 -22.10 17.61 -6.62
CA SER A 339 -21.01 17.35 -5.68
C SER A 339 -19.65 17.66 -6.34
N PRO A 340 -18.62 18.06 -5.57
CA PRO A 340 -17.26 18.19 -6.09
C PRO A 340 -16.81 16.94 -6.86
N HIS A 341 -15.99 17.14 -7.89
CA HIS A 341 -15.54 16.03 -8.73
C HIS A 341 -14.67 15.04 -7.95
N ILE A 342 -14.85 13.75 -8.22
CA ILE A 342 -14.02 12.68 -7.66
C ILE A 342 -13.30 11.94 -8.78
N ALA A 343 -11.99 12.10 -8.88
CA ALA A 343 -11.18 11.29 -9.79
C ALA A 343 -10.78 9.98 -9.10
N VAL A 344 -11.21 8.85 -9.65
CA VAL A 344 -10.88 7.51 -9.16
C VAL A 344 -9.75 6.93 -9.99
N LEU A 345 -8.61 6.64 -9.35
CA LEU A 345 -7.44 6.06 -9.98
C LEU A 345 -7.19 4.67 -9.43
N SER A 346 -6.90 3.70 -10.30
CA SER A 346 -6.60 2.34 -9.85
C SER A 346 -5.44 1.70 -10.58
N GLY A 347 -4.45 1.22 -9.84
CA GLY A 347 -3.28 0.50 -10.33
C GLY A 347 -3.60 -0.97 -10.63
N ALA A 348 -3.17 -1.45 -11.79
CA ALA A 348 -3.46 -2.80 -12.26
C ALA A 348 -2.89 -3.92 -11.38
N TYR A 349 -1.78 -3.68 -10.67
CA TYR A 349 -1.14 -4.67 -9.80
C TYR A 349 -1.77 -4.78 -8.41
N ASP A 350 -2.80 -3.98 -8.11
CA ASP A 350 -3.48 -4.04 -6.83
C ASP A 350 -4.36 -5.29 -6.69
N THR A 351 -3.89 -6.26 -5.92
CA THR A 351 -4.68 -7.45 -5.57
C THR A 351 -5.52 -7.27 -4.31
N SER A 352 -5.32 -6.18 -3.56
CA SER A 352 -6.11 -5.88 -2.37
C SER A 352 -7.43 -5.23 -2.74
N VAL A 353 -7.41 -4.31 -3.70
CA VAL A 353 -8.59 -3.68 -4.29
C VAL A 353 -8.48 -3.83 -5.81
N PRO A 354 -8.98 -4.95 -6.37
CA PRO A 354 -8.93 -5.18 -7.80
C PRO A 354 -9.54 -4.01 -8.60
N PRO A 355 -8.97 -3.59 -9.74
CA PRO A 355 -9.39 -2.40 -10.47
C PRO A 355 -10.87 -2.35 -10.85
N GLU A 356 -11.49 -3.52 -11.06
CA GLU A 356 -12.92 -3.64 -11.34
C GLU A 356 -13.76 -3.08 -10.20
N ARG A 357 -13.32 -3.23 -8.95
CA ARG A 357 -14.04 -2.72 -7.77
C ARG A 357 -13.95 -1.20 -7.66
N SER A 358 -12.78 -0.63 -7.97
CA SER A 358 -12.60 0.82 -8.07
C SER A 358 -13.48 1.41 -9.18
N ARG A 359 -13.57 0.73 -10.33
CA ARG A 359 -14.46 1.13 -11.42
C ARG A 359 -15.94 1.09 -11.02
N GLN A 360 -16.38 0.01 -10.36
CA GLN A 360 -17.76 -0.12 -9.86
C GLN A 360 -18.14 1.03 -8.92
N MET A 361 -17.24 1.41 -8.01
CA MET A 361 -17.45 2.58 -7.15
C MET A 361 -17.57 3.87 -7.99
N ALA A 362 -16.66 4.11 -8.93
CA ALA A 362 -16.68 5.29 -9.79
C ALA A 362 -17.99 5.39 -10.59
N ASP A 363 -18.46 4.30 -11.18
CA ASP A 363 -19.69 4.23 -11.98
C ASP A 363 -20.95 4.63 -11.18
N ARG A 364 -20.90 4.57 -9.84
CA ARG A 364 -22.00 4.98 -8.95
C ARG A 364 -21.89 6.41 -8.45
N ILE A 365 -20.75 7.08 -8.62
CA ILE A 365 -20.55 8.47 -8.23
C ILE A 365 -20.97 9.36 -9.40
N PRO A 366 -22.03 10.20 -9.28
CA PRO A 366 -22.57 10.95 -10.42
C PRO A 366 -21.59 11.93 -11.07
N ASN A 367 -20.66 12.51 -10.32
CA ASN A 367 -19.61 13.41 -10.81
C ASN A 367 -18.23 12.82 -10.54
N SER A 368 -17.88 11.76 -11.26
CA SER A 368 -16.57 11.12 -11.15
C SER A 368 -15.90 10.86 -12.50
N SER A 369 -14.63 10.50 -12.44
CA SER A 369 -13.91 9.89 -13.54
C SER A 369 -13.16 8.65 -13.04
N PHE A 370 -12.87 7.71 -13.94
CA PHE A 370 -12.06 6.52 -13.64
C PHE A 370 -10.87 6.43 -14.60
N ALA A 371 -9.68 6.16 -14.06
CA ALA A 371 -8.51 5.78 -14.85
C ALA A 371 -7.78 4.57 -14.24
N LEU A 372 -7.48 3.60 -15.11
CA LEU A 372 -6.58 2.49 -14.78
C LEU A 372 -5.14 2.96 -15.01
N MET A 373 -4.23 2.58 -14.11
CA MET A 373 -2.79 2.82 -14.17
C MET A 373 -2.09 1.46 -14.38
N PRO A 374 -1.85 1.04 -15.64
CA PRO A 374 -1.38 -0.32 -15.96
C PRO A 374 -0.05 -0.71 -15.32
N GLU A 375 0.78 0.26 -15.01
CA GLU A 375 2.14 0.13 -14.51
C GLU A 375 2.26 0.22 -12.98
N LEU A 376 1.15 0.44 -12.27
CA LEU A 376 1.15 0.69 -10.82
C LEU A 376 0.38 -0.38 -10.04
N GLY A 377 0.75 -0.55 -8.78
CA GLY A 377 0.06 -1.36 -7.78
C GLY A 377 -0.68 -0.50 -6.77
N HIS A 378 -0.79 -0.99 -5.54
CA HIS A 378 -1.63 -0.40 -4.48
C HIS A 378 -1.10 0.93 -3.91
N PHE A 379 0.18 1.25 -4.13
CA PHE A 379 0.83 2.43 -3.55
C PHE A 379 1.37 3.36 -4.63
N PRO A 380 0.55 3.79 -5.61
CA PRO A 380 1.05 4.41 -6.84
C PRO A 380 1.92 5.66 -6.56
N HIS A 381 1.47 6.51 -5.64
CA HIS A 381 2.16 7.70 -5.17
C HIS A 381 3.52 7.46 -4.51
N ALA A 382 3.72 6.30 -3.89
CA ALA A 382 4.92 5.99 -3.11
C ALA A 382 5.85 4.99 -3.81
N GLU A 383 5.29 4.05 -4.57
CA GLU A 383 6.05 2.99 -5.27
C GLU A 383 6.66 3.48 -6.59
N HIS A 384 6.01 4.42 -7.28
CA HIS A 384 6.53 4.98 -8.53
C HIS A 384 5.97 6.40 -8.78
N PRO A 385 6.47 7.42 -8.05
CA PRO A 385 5.91 8.78 -8.07
C PRO A 385 5.85 9.42 -9.47
N SER A 386 6.90 9.26 -10.29
CA SER A 386 6.93 9.84 -11.65
C SER A 386 5.94 9.20 -12.62
N ALA A 387 5.70 7.90 -12.52
CA ALA A 387 4.66 7.23 -13.31
C ALA A 387 3.27 7.62 -12.80
N PHE A 388 3.07 7.68 -11.48
CA PHE A 388 1.83 8.18 -10.90
C PHE A 388 1.49 9.61 -11.32
N TRP A 389 2.48 10.49 -11.42
CA TRP A 389 2.29 11.87 -11.88
C TRP A 389 1.59 11.95 -13.24
N GLN A 390 1.90 11.03 -14.18
CA GLN A 390 1.27 11.00 -15.51
C GLN A 390 -0.25 10.79 -15.45
N HIS A 391 -0.77 10.22 -14.36
CA HIS A 391 -2.20 10.02 -14.12
C HIS A 391 -2.78 11.04 -13.14
N LEU A 392 -1.98 11.45 -12.15
CA LEU A 392 -2.39 12.41 -11.12
C LEU A 392 -2.58 13.81 -11.69
N GLU A 393 -1.68 14.28 -12.56
CA GLU A 393 -1.73 15.64 -13.12
C GLU A 393 -3.05 15.89 -13.87
N PRO A 394 -3.47 15.08 -14.86
CA PRO A 394 -4.77 15.25 -15.50
C PRO A 394 -5.97 15.14 -14.56
N ALA A 395 -5.85 14.35 -13.48
CA ALA A 395 -6.89 14.24 -12.46
C ALA A 395 -7.02 15.55 -11.66
N LEU A 396 -5.91 16.13 -11.22
CA LEU A 396 -5.88 17.39 -10.48
C LEU A 396 -6.34 18.58 -11.34
N GLU A 397 -5.91 18.65 -12.61
CA GLU A 397 -6.39 19.67 -13.56
C GLU A 397 -7.92 19.64 -13.71
N ARG A 398 -8.50 18.43 -13.77
CA ARG A 398 -9.95 18.26 -13.83
C ARG A 398 -10.64 18.77 -12.56
N LEU A 399 -10.07 18.51 -11.38
CA LEU A 399 -10.61 19.04 -10.12
C LEU A 399 -10.61 20.57 -10.12
N GLN A 400 -9.50 21.19 -10.52
CA GLN A 400 -9.38 22.66 -10.57
C GLN A 400 -10.39 23.28 -11.54
N LEU A 401 -10.55 22.71 -12.73
CA LEU A 401 -11.53 23.18 -13.72
C LEU A 401 -12.96 23.11 -13.18
N HIS A 402 -13.32 22.01 -12.51
CA HIS A 402 -14.65 21.84 -11.93
C HIS A 402 -14.91 22.80 -10.76
N ASP A 403 -13.93 23.03 -9.88
CA ASP A 403 -14.08 23.96 -8.76
C ASP A 403 -14.25 25.41 -9.25
N GLN A 404 -13.51 25.82 -10.29
CA GLN A 404 -13.68 27.12 -10.94
C GLN A 404 -15.08 27.29 -11.52
N LEU A 405 -15.58 26.29 -12.25
CA LEU A 405 -16.93 26.33 -12.86
C LEU A 405 -18.07 26.25 -11.83
N ALA A 406 -17.82 25.75 -10.61
CA ALA A 406 -18.80 25.70 -9.53
C ALA A 406 -18.82 26.97 -8.67
N GLY A 407 -17.79 27.82 -8.78
CA GLY A 407 -17.67 29.11 -8.08
C GLY A 407 -18.26 30.30 -8.84
N ASP A 408 -18.47 30.17 -10.15
CA ASP A 408 -19.21 31.09 -11.03
C ASP A 408 -20.72 30.79 -11.03
#